data_AF-A0AAW7LTA7-F1
#
_entry.id   AF-A0AAW7LTA7-F1
#
_cell.length_a   1.000
_cell.length_b   1.000
_cell.length_c   1.000
_cell.angle_alpha   90.00
_cell.angle_beta   90.00
_cell.angle_gamma   90.00
#
_symmetry.space_group_name_H-M   'P 1'
#
loop_
_entity.id
_entity.type
_entity.pdbx_description
1 polymer ?
#
loop_
_entity_poly.entity_id
_entity_poly.type
_entity_poly.pdbx_seq_one_letter_code
_entity_poly.pdbx_strand_id
1 'polypeptide(L)'
;MTIVYGSSIEPGGMELDDYTMIAECENCGKDCRHRIYEDCVAGAINQRFSYTCNHCGYHSCNAEVCDVCDSIECEEHAGRYQSNIFFEMHELIELMKIEGDILAIRAKINVGAHDFEDLSKLDDCLHRLTFPGYYERRNTDLYKEISDASTDMAIQTWKRLERLLC
;
A
#
# COMPACT_ATOMS: atom_id res chain seq x y z
N MET A 1 -26.01 -19.44 22.85
CA MET A 1 -26.97 -19.10 23.92
C MET A 1 -26.40 -17.95 24.73
N THR A 2 -27.01 -16.78 24.64
CA THR A 2 -26.65 -15.60 25.42
C THR A 2 -27.89 -15.15 26.18
N ILE A 3 -27.79 -14.95 27.49
CA ILE A 3 -28.90 -14.47 28.33
C ILE A 3 -28.55 -13.06 28.81
N VAL A 4 -29.48 -12.12 28.64
CA VAL A 4 -29.35 -10.74 29.10
C VAL A 4 -30.31 -10.42 30.23
N TYR A 5 -29.90 -9.52 31.11
CA TYR A 5 -30.70 -9.07 32.26
C TYR A 5 -30.94 -7.56 32.16
N GLY A 6 -32.20 -7.15 32.25
CA GLY A 6 -32.56 -5.73 32.36
C GLY A 6 -32.25 -5.15 33.73
N SER A 7 -32.45 -3.83 33.88
CA SER A 7 -32.28 -3.10 35.16
C SER A 7 -33.32 -3.46 36.24
N SER A 8 -34.29 -4.31 35.90
CA SER A 8 -35.33 -4.80 36.79
C SER A 8 -35.02 -6.24 37.19
N ILE A 9 -35.41 -6.65 38.41
CA ILE A 9 -35.24 -8.02 38.90
C ILE A 9 -36.21 -8.94 38.14
N GLU A 10 -35.81 -9.36 36.95
CA GLU A 10 -36.54 -10.34 36.15
C GLU A 10 -35.93 -11.73 36.42
N PRO A 11 -36.64 -12.61 37.16
CA PRO A 11 -36.13 -13.94 37.46
C PRO A 11 -36.13 -14.77 36.17
N GLY A 12 -34.97 -14.85 35.51
CA GLY A 12 -34.73 -15.71 34.34
C GLY A 12 -33.87 -15.09 33.25
N GLY A 13 -33.86 -13.76 33.13
CA GLY A 13 -33.26 -13.06 31.98
C GLY A 13 -33.99 -13.34 30.66
N MET A 14 -33.55 -12.68 29.60
CA MET A 14 -34.04 -12.89 28.22
C MET A 14 -32.97 -13.63 27.42
N GLU A 15 -33.35 -14.75 26.82
CA GLU A 15 -32.50 -15.47 25.88
C GLU A 15 -32.52 -14.75 24.53
N LEU A 16 -31.33 -14.48 23.99
CA LEU A 16 -31.15 -13.82 22.71
C LEU A 16 -31.22 -14.82 21.55
N ASP A 17 -31.82 -14.38 20.45
CA ASP A 17 -31.97 -15.18 19.24
C ASP A 17 -30.63 -15.45 18.55
N ASP A 18 -30.45 -16.69 18.04
CA ASP A 18 -29.24 -17.11 17.30
C ASP A 18 -29.59 -18.21 16.29
N TYR A 19 -29.76 -17.80 15.04
CA TYR A 19 -30.18 -18.67 13.94
C TYR A 19 -29.08 -18.81 12.91
N THR A 20 -28.85 -20.02 12.44
CA THR A 20 -27.88 -20.33 11.37
C THR A 20 -28.58 -21.01 10.21
N MET A 21 -28.30 -20.56 8.99
CA MET A 21 -28.80 -21.12 7.74
C MET A 21 -27.68 -21.35 6.73
N ILE A 22 -27.97 -22.16 5.71
CA ILE A 22 -27.09 -22.33 4.55
C ILE A 22 -27.58 -21.38 3.46
N ALA A 23 -26.68 -20.59 2.91
CA ALA A 23 -26.92 -19.67 1.80
C ALA A 23 -25.83 -19.84 0.75
N GLU A 24 -26.08 -19.43 -0.50
CA GLU A 24 -25.07 -19.49 -1.56
C GLU A 24 -24.00 -18.40 -1.36
N CYS A 25 -22.73 -18.73 -1.61
CA CYS A 25 -21.60 -17.80 -1.53
C CYS A 25 -21.66 -16.73 -2.64
N GLU A 26 -21.78 -15.45 -2.30
CA GLU A 26 -21.76 -14.34 -3.28
C GLU A 26 -20.46 -14.27 -4.10
N ASN A 27 -19.35 -14.79 -3.55
CA ASN A 27 -18.04 -14.78 -4.22
C ASN A 27 -17.77 -16.04 -5.05
N CYS A 28 -18.15 -17.23 -4.57
CA CYS A 28 -17.77 -18.49 -5.23
C CYS A 28 -18.92 -19.45 -5.58
N GLY A 29 -20.18 -19.07 -5.32
CA GLY A 29 -21.38 -19.84 -5.66
C GLY A 29 -21.57 -21.16 -4.91
N LYS A 30 -20.76 -21.44 -3.89
CA LYS A 30 -20.88 -22.65 -3.05
C LYS A 30 -21.62 -22.38 -1.75
N ASP A 31 -22.18 -23.44 -1.16
CA ASP A 31 -22.84 -23.37 0.13
C ASP A 31 -21.95 -22.72 1.21
N CYS A 32 -22.52 -21.73 1.87
CA CYS A 32 -21.91 -20.86 2.85
C CYS A 32 -22.78 -20.80 4.11
N ARG A 33 -22.15 -20.60 5.27
CA ARG A 33 -22.87 -20.44 6.53
C ARG A 33 -23.24 -18.97 6.74
N HIS A 34 -24.54 -18.71 6.87
CA HIS A 34 -25.09 -17.41 7.23
C HIS A 34 -25.72 -17.51 8.63
N ARG A 35 -25.27 -16.69 9.56
CA ARG A 35 -25.79 -16.63 10.93
C ARG A 35 -26.43 -15.26 11.18
N ILE A 36 -27.65 -15.25 11.71
CA ILE A 36 -28.35 -14.07 12.21
C ILE A 36 -28.51 -14.26 13.71
N TYR A 37 -28.03 -13.30 14.50
CA TYR A 37 -28.01 -13.42 15.95
C TYR A 37 -28.24 -12.07 16.61
N GLU A 38 -28.67 -12.09 17.86
CA GLU A 38 -28.81 -10.89 18.68
C GLU A 38 -27.62 -10.74 19.63
N ASP A 39 -27.16 -9.50 19.79
CA ASP A 39 -26.21 -9.12 20.82
C ASP A 39 -26.76 -7.97 21.69
N CYS A 40 -26.19 -7.80 22.89
CA CYS A 40 -26.51 -6.68 23.75
C CYS A 40 -25.27 -5.82 23.93
N VAL A 41 -25.13 -4.82 23.06
CA VAL A 41 -24.02 -3.88 23.04
C VAL A 41 -24.57 -2.48 23.31
N ALA A 42 -23.82 -1.69 24.07
CA ALA A 42 -24.21 -0.32 24.48
C ALA A 42 -25.58 -0.21 25.20
N GLY A 43 -26.07 -1.30 25.81
CA GLY A 43 -27.33 -1.32 26.55
C GLY A 43 -28.59 -1.50 25.68
N ALA A 44 -28.43 -1.87 24.41
CA ALA A 44 -29.54 -2.21 23.52
C ALA A 44 -29.33 -3.60 22.90
N ILE A 45 -30.44 -4.32 22.68
CA ILE A 45 -30.43 -5.56 21.90
C ILE A 45 -30.39 -5.19 20.42
N ASN A 46 -29.37 -5.64 19.69
CA ASN A 46 -29.22 -5.39 18.26
C ASN A 46 -29.20 -6.71 17.50
N GLN A 47 -29.90 -6.76 16.38
CA GLN A 47 -29.81 -7.87 15.44
C GLN A 47 -28.58 -7.70 14.54
N ARG A 48 -27.76 -8.75 14.50
CA ARG A 48 -26.53 -8.86 13.71
C ARG A 48 -26.64 -9.99 12.71
N PHE A 49 -25.78 -9.95 11.70
CA PHE A 49 -25.51 -11.06 10.81
C PHE A 49 -24.00 -11.27 10.66
N SER A 50 -23.62 -12.52 10.42
CA SER A 50 -22.29 -12.89 9.97
C SER A 50 -22.37 -13.93 8.87
N TYR A 51 -21.50 -13.76 7.89
CA TYR A 51 -21.45 -14.54 6.68
C TYR A 51 -20.01 -14.97 6.47
N THR A 52 -19.72 -16.27 6.42
CA THR A 52 -18.35 -16.77 6.26
C THR A 52 -18.31 -17.98 5.34
N CYS A 53 -17.63 -17.85 4.21
CA CYS A 53 -17.48 -18.94 3.25
C CYS A 53 -16.24 -19.77 3.56
N ASN A 54 -16.45 -21.03 3.97
CA ASN A 54 -15.36 -21.97 4.23
C ASN A 54 -14.60 -22.40 2.96
N HIS A 55 -15.12 -22.10 1.76
CA HIS A 55 -14.48 -22.48 0.51
C HIS A 55 -13.50 -21.44 -0.01
N CYS A 56 -13.86 -20.16 0.00
CA CYS A 56 -13.03 -19.08 -0.54
C CYS A 56 -12.53 -18.07 0.51
N GLY A 57 -12.93 -18.22 1.77
CA GLY A 57 -12.54 -17.30 2.85
C GLY A 57 -13.29 -15.96 2.84
N TYR A 58 -14.23 -15.75 1.93
CA TYR A 58 -15.05 -14.53 1.92
C TYR A 58 -15.84 -14.39 3.23
N HIS A 59 -15.78 -13.21 3.84
CA HIS A 59 -16.49 -12.88 5.07
C HIS A 59 -17.20 -11.53 4.94
N SER A 60 -18.40 -11.43 5.51
CA SER A 60 -19.18 -10.20 5.61
C SER A 60 -20.02 -10.23 6.87
N CYS A 61 -20.02 -9.17 7.67
CA CYS A 61 -20.83 -9.07 8.87
C CYS A 61 -21.15 -7.60 9.19
N ASN A 62 -22.08 -7.39 10.12
CA ASN A 62 -22.39 -6.06 10.67
C ASN A 62 -22.13 -5.97 12.18
N ALA A 63 -21.30 -6.86 12.71
CA ALA A 63 -20.85 -6.79 14.09
C ALA A 63 -19.97 -5.55 14.29
N GLU A 64 -20.08 -4.91 15.46
CA GLU A 64 -19.21 -3.76 15.80
C GLU A 64 -17.74 -4.18 16.00
N VAL A 65 -17.52 -5.43 16.43
CA VAL A 65 -16.21 -6.03 16.58
C VAL A 65 -16.27 -7.42 15.96
N CYS A 66 -15.39 -7.71 15.00
CA CYS A 66 -15.32 -9.02 14.34
C CYS A 66 -13.87 -9.42 14.11
N ASP A 67 -13.41 -10.47 14.80
CA ASP A 67 -12.06 -11.00 14.68
C ASP A 67 -11.69 -11.38 13.23
N VAL A 68 -12.67 -11.84 12.45
CA VAL A 68 -12.46 -12.24 11.04
C VAL A 68 -12.28 -11.01 10.14
N CYS A 69 -13.10 -9.97 10.34
CA CYS A 69 -12.90 -8.70 9.62
C CYS A 69 -11.56 -8.07 9.99
N ASP A 70 -11.24 -8.02 11.28
CA ASP A 70 -10.00 -7.44 11.78
C ASP A 70 -8.77 -8.16 11.23
N SER A 71 -8.83 -9.49 11.10
CA SER A 71 -7.75 -10.28 10.50
C SER A 71 -7.66 -10.09 8.97
N ILE A 72 -8.79 -10.04 8.24
CA ILE A 72 -8.78 -9.71 6.80
C ILE A 72 -8.23 -8.31 6.56
N GLU A 73 -8.66 -7.32 7.34
CA GLU A 73 -8.13 -5.95 7.26
C GLU A 73 -6.64 -5.91 7.58
N CYS A 74 -6.16 -6.70 8.55
CA CYS A 74 -4.73 -6.83 8.83
C CYS A 74 -3.96 -7.46 7.66
N GLU A 75 -4.49 -8.49 7.01
CA GLU A 75 -3.86 -9.12 5.84
C GLU A 75 -3.86 -8.19 4.62
N GLU A 76 -4.96 -7.49 4.34
CA GLU A 76 -5.03 -6.48 3.28
C GLU A 76 -4.07 -5.31 3.55
N HIS A 77 -3.98 -4.83 4.79
CA HIS A 77 -3.01 -3.81 5.18
C HIS A 77 -1.58 -4.32 5.07
N ALA A 78 -1.28 -5.56 5.48
CA ALA A 78 0.04 -6.15 5.35
C ALA A 78 0.45 -6.33 3.87
N GLY A 79 -0.47 -6.77 3.02
CA GLY A 79 -0.26 -6.87 1.57
C GLY A 79 -0.03 -5.50 0.91
N ARG A 80 -0.80 -4.49 1.29
CA ARG A 80 -0.57 -3.09 0.85
C ARG A 80 0.78 -2.58 1.32
N TYR A 81 1.17 -2.84 2.57
CA TYR A 81 2.44 -2.40 3.14
C TYR A 81 3.64 -3.03 2.44
N GLN A 82 3.61 -4.35 2.20
CA GLN A 82 4.64 -5.06 1.44
C GLN A 82 4.75 -4.56 0.00
N SER A 83 3.61 -4.30 -0.65
CA SER A 83 3.61 -3.75 -1.99
C SER A 83 4.26 -2.36 -2.01
N ASN A 84 3.93 -1.48 -1.07
CA ASN A 84 4.47 -0.12 -0.98
C ASN A 84 5.99 -0.12 -0.76
N ILE A 85 6.52 -0.97 0.14
CA ILE A 85 7.97 -1.09 0.36
C ILE A 85 8.69 -1.53 -0.92
N PHE A 86 8.15 -2.52 -1.63
CA PHE A 86 8.75 -3.00 -2.87
C PHE A 86 8.76 -1.91 -3.96
N PHE A 87 7.71 -1.10 -4.03
CA PHE A 87 7.63 0.03 -4.96
C PHE A 87 8.63 1.14 -4.62
N GLU A 88 8.68 1.58 -3.36
CA GLU A 88 9.62 2.63 -2.89
C GLU A 88 11.09 2.22 -3.08
N MET A 89 11.41 0.93 -2.86
CA MET A 89 12.78 0.43 -3.07
C MET A 89 13.20 0.49 -4.55
N HIS A 90 12.30 0.18 -5.49
CA HIS A 90 12.63 0.20 -6.91
C HIS A 90 12.93 1.62 -7.40
N GLU A 91 12.20 2.61 -6.90
CA GLU A 91 12.37 4.03 -7.23
C GLU A 91 13.72 4.56 -6.74
N LEU A 92 14.09 4.28 -5.48
CA LEU A 92 15.40 4.65 -4.93
C LEU A 92 16.55 3.98 -5.69
N ILE A 93 16.37 2.72 -6.15
CA ILE A 93 17.36 2.03 -6.96
C ILE A 93 17.58 2.71 -8.32
N GLU A 94 16.51 3.18 -8.97
CA GLU A 94 16.64 3.92 -10.23
C GLU A 94 17.33 5.28 -10.04
N LEU A 95 16.99 6.02 -8.99
CA LEU A 95 17.69 7.27 -8.64
C LEU A 95 19.18 7.03 -8.38
N MET A 96 19.53 5.99 -7.61
CA MET A 96 20.92 5.63 -7.33
C MET A 96 21.71 5.29 -8.61
N LYS A 97 21.07 4.65 -9.60
CA LYS A 97 21.71 4.39 -10.91
C LYS A 97 21.99 5.71 -11.65
N ILE A 98 21.01 6.61 -11.70
CA ILE A 98 21.14 7.92 -12.35
C ILE A 98 22.27 8.74 -11.69
N GLU A 99 22.30 8.82 -10.35
CA GLU A 99 23.40 9.48 -9.63
C GLU A 99 24.76 8.85 -9.94
N GLY A 100 24.82 7.51 -9.97
CA GLY A 100 26.03 6.77 -10.32
C GLY A 100 26.56 7.15 -11.70
N ASP A 101 25.69 7.24 -12.70
CA ASP A 101 26.04 7.64 -14.06
C ASP A 101 26.56 9.09 -14.12
N ILE A 102 25.90 10.02 -13.43
CA ILE A 102 26.33 11.43 -13.35
C ILE A 102 27.72 11.52 -12.69
N LEU A 103 27.95 10.79 -11.59
CA LEU A 103 29.23 10.76 -10.89
C LEU A 103 30.34 10.15 -11.74
N ALA A 104 30.04 9.10 -12.52
CA ALA A 104 30.99 8.51 -13.46
C ALA A 104 31.42 9.51 -14.53
N ILE A 105 30.48 10.28 -15.09
CA ILE A 105 30.77 11.35 -16.05
C ILE A 105 31.64 12.44 -15.42
N ARG A 106 31.34 12.87 -14.18
CA ARG A 106 32.19 13.84 -13.45
C ARG A 106 33.60 13.33 -13.23
N ALA A 107 33.76 12.05 -12.94
CA ALA A 107 35.07 11.42 -12.78
C ALA A 107 35.86 11.46 -14.10
N LYS A 108 35.23 11.09 -15.23
CA LYS A 108 35.84 11.20 -16.57
C LYS A 108 36.27 12.63 -16.91
N ILE A 109 35.42 13.61 -16.61
CA ILE A 109 35.75 15.04 -16.80
C ILE A 109 37.03 15.40 -16.03
N ASN A 110 37.13 14.98 -14.77
CA ASN A 110 38.29 15.30 -13.92
C ASN A 110 39.60 14.67 -14.39
N VAL A 111 39.56 13.52 -15.07
CA VAL A 111 40.76 12.85 -15.61
C VAL A 111 40.99 13.15 -17.10
N GLY A 112 40.17 13.99 -17.72
CA GLY A 112 40.29 14.33 -19.14
C GLY A 112 39.89 13.21 -20.11
N ALA A 113 39.16 12.20 -19.65
CA ALA A 113 38.71 11.05 -20.46
C ALA A 113 37.23 11.19 -20.91
N HIS A 114 36.78 12.42 -21.12
CA HIS A 114 35.40 12.74 -21.48
C HIS A 114 35.24 12.92 -22.98
N ASP A 115 34.04 12.64 -23.50
CA ASP A 115 33.71 12.77 -24.92
C ASP A 115 32.27 13.27 -25.16
N PHE A 116 31.86 13.35 -26.42
CA PHE A 116 30.49 13.73 -26.80
C PHE A 116 29.44 12.66 -26.41
N GLU A 117 29.82 11.41 -26.18
CA GLU A 117 28.90 10.37 -25.70
C GLU A 117 28.45 10.66 -24.27
N ASP A 118 29.35 11.24 -23.46
CA ASP A 118 29.03 11.66 -22.09
C ASP A 118 27.97 12.77 -22.04
N LEU A 119 27.88 13.65 -23.05
CA LEU A 119 26.78 14.62 -23.17
C LEU A 119 25.44 13.92 -23.40
N SER A 120 25.39 12.96 -24.34
CA SER A 120 24.16 12.21 -24.62
C SER A 120 23.68 11.40 -23.41
N LYS A 121 24.60 10.83 -22.62
CA LYS A 121 24.26 10.12 -21.38
C LYS A 121 23.72 11.06 -20.32
N LEU A 122 24.29 12.26 -20.21
CA LEU A 122 23.81 13.24 -19.25
C LEU A 122 22.42 13.79 -19.62
N ASP A 123 22.09 13.84 -20.91
CA ASP A 123 20.76 14.21 -21.42
C ASP A 123 19.73 13.16 -21.03
N ASP A 124 20.06 11.88 -21.19
CA ASP A 124 19.23 10.75 -20.76
C ASP A 124 18.99 10.79 -19.24
N CYS A 125 20.04 11.05 -18.44
CA CYS A 125 19.90 11.22 -16.99
C CYS A 125 18.92 12.36 -16.65
N LEU A 126 19.05 13.53 -17.29
CA LEU A 126 18.17 14.67 -17.07
C LEU A 126 16.73 14.37 -17.48
N HIS A 127 16.53 13.69 -18.62
CA HIS A 127 15.21 13.28 -19.07
C HIS A 127 14.56 12.32 -18.08
N ARG A 128 15.31 11.36 -17.52
CA ARG A 128 14.81 10.40 -16.53
C ARG A 128 14.47 11.04 -15.18
N LEU A 129 15.16 12.12 -14.80
CA LEU A 129 14.87 12.90 -13.59
C LEU A 129 13.65 13.84 -13.77
N THR A 130 13.42 14.36 -14.98
CA THR A 130 12.35 15.33 -15.27
C THR A 130 11.05 14.70 -15.78
N PHE A 131 11.14 13.57 -16.48
CA PHE A 131 10.01 12.75 -16.93
C PHE A 131 10.07 11.37 -16.31
N PRO A 132 9.81 11.31 -15.01
CA PRO A 132 9.81 10.05 -14.32
C PRO A 132 8.63 9.18 -14.73
N GLY A 133 8.85 7.87 -14.64
CA GLY A 133 7.90 6.86 -15.09
C GLY A 133 6.54 6.91 -14.36
N TYR A 134 5.61 6.09 -14.85
CA TYR A 134 4.20 6.01 -14.40
C TYR A 134 3.99 5.79 -12.89
N TYR A 135 5.03 5.36 -12.17
CA TYR A 135 4.99 4.93 -10.77
C TYR A 135 5.13 6.11 -9.77
N GLU A 136 5.57 7.28 -10.26
CA GLU A 136 6.02 8.39 -9.43
C GLU A 136 4.92 9.34 -8.88
N ARG A 137 3.64 8.99 -9.05
CA ARG A 137 2.55 9.81 -8.46
C ARG A 137 2.45 9.71 -6.95
N ARG A 138 3.21 8.81 -6.30
CA ARG A 138 3.29 8.70 -4.83
C ARG A 138 4.54 9.40 -4.31
N ASN A 139 4.55 10.71 -4.51
CA ASN A 139 5.59 11.64 -4.06
C ASN A 139 5.85 11.48 -2.55
N THR A 140 6.97 10.86 -2.16
CA THR A 140 7.50 11.00 -0.78
C THR A 140 8.46 12.18 -0.77
N ASP A 141 8.47 12.97 0.31
CA ASP A 141 9.32 14.17 0.42
C ASP A 141 10.81 13.84 0.19
N LEU A 142 11.25 12.65 0.62
CA LEU A 142 12.62 12.16 0.46
C LEU A 142 12.99 11.92 -1.02
N TYR A 143 12.11 11.30 -1.79
CA TYR A 143 12.37 11.06 -3.22
C TYR A 143 12.58 12.36 -3.96
N LYS A 144 11.72 13.34 -3.68
CA LYS A 144 11.80 14.67 -4.29
C LYS A 144 13.09 15.39 -3.94
N GLU A 145 13.51 15.37 -2.67
CA GLU A 145 14.77 15.98 -2.23
C GLU A 145 15.98 15.39 -2.97
N ILE A 146 16.04 14.06 -3.11
CA ILE A 146 17.13 13.36 -3.81
C ILE A 146 17.10 13.66 -5.31
N SER A 147 15.92 13.65 -5.93
CA SER A 147 15.75 13.94 -7.36
C SER A 147 16.13 15.38 -7.71
N ASP A 148 15.72 16.36 -6.89
CA ASP A 148 16.10 17.77 -7.06
C ASP A 148 17.62 17.96 -6.95
N ALA A 149 18.26 17.34 -5.95
CA ALA A 149 19.71 17.37 -5.79
C ALA A 149 20.46 16.71 -6.97
N SER A 150 19.95 15.57 -7.46
CA SER A 150 20.49 14.86 -8.62
C SER A 150 20.38 15.70 -9.90
N THR A 151 19.26 16.39 -10.07
CA THR A 151 19.00 17.29 -11.21
C THR A 151 19.98 18.45 -11.21
N ASP A 152 20.18 19.11 -10.07
CA ASP A 152 21.17 20.17 -9.93
C ASP A 152 22.58 19.69 -10.24
N MET A 153 22.95 18.49 -9.77
CA MET A 153 24.25 17.88 -10.06
C MET A 153 24.44 17.62 -11.56
N ALA A 154 23.42 17.10 -12.25
CA ALA A 154 23.44 16.86 -13.68
C ALA A 154 23.61 18.17 -14.47
N ILE A 155 22.83 19.20 -14.16
CA ILE A 155 22.91 20.52 -14.82
C ILE A 155 24.30 21.15 -14.66
N GLN A 156 24.88 21.09 -13.45
CA GLN A 156 26.23 21.61 -13.21
C GLN A 156 27.29 20.85 -14.01
N THR A 157 27.14 19.54 -14.11
CA THR A 157 28.05 18.67 -14.88
C THR A 157 27.95 18.98 -16.37
N TRP A 158 26.73 19.20 -16.88
CA TRP A 158 26.45 19.55 -18.26
C TRP A 158 27.17 20.83 -18.66
N LYS A 159 26.94 21.90 -17.90
CA LYS A 159 27.59 23.21 -18.12
C LYS A 159 29.11 23.16 -18.07
N ARG A 160 29.69 22.20 -17.34
CA ARG A 160 31.14 22.00 -17.30
C ARG A 160 31.62 21.24 -18.52
N LEU A 161 30.92 20.18 -18.92
CA LEU A 161 31.26 19.36 -20.07
C LEU A 161 31.14 20.15 -21.39
N GLU A 162 30.07 20.93 -21.58
CA GLU A 162 29.91 21.82 -22.73
C GLU A 162 31.10 22.78 -22.89
N ARG A 163 31.59 23.36 -21.79
CA ARG A 163 32.75 24.28 -21.82
C ARG A 163 34.08 23.61 -22.17
N LEU A 164 34.16 22.28 -22.08
CA LEU A 164 35.37 21.53 -22.40
C LEU A 164 35.35 20.97 -23.83
N LEU A 165 34.15 20.74 -24.36
CA LEU A 165 33.93 20.21 -25.72
C LEU A 165 33.75 21.31 -26.78
N CYS A 166 33.34 22.52 -26.38
CA CYS A 166 33.25 23.72 -27.22
C CYS A 166 34.48 24.62 -27.06
#